data_AF-W0NMJ8-F1
#
_entry.id   AF-W0NMJ8-F1
#
_cell.length_a   1.000
_cell.length_b   1.000
_cell.length_c   1.000
_cell.angle_alpha   90.00
_cell.angle_beta   90.00
_cell.angle_gamma   90.00
#
_symmetry.space_group_name_H-M   'P 1'
#
loop_
_entity.id
_entity.type
_entity.pdbx_description
1 polymer ?
#
loop_
_entity_poly.entity_id
_entity_poly.type
_entity_poly.pdbx_seq_one_letter_code
_entity_poly.pdbx_strand_id
1 'polypeptide(L)'
;MPKPRYKTTNWKQYNKALINRGSLTFWIDEEAIRQWKQSKQDKRGRPRQFSDLAITTALMVKRVFSMPLRALQGLIDSVFSLANVPIVCPHYS
;
A
#
# COMPACT_ATOMS: atom_id res chain seq x y z
N MET A 1 -4.25 50.91 -15.37
CA MET A 1 -4.98 50.41 -14.19
C MET A 1 -4.01 49.79 -13.20
N PRO A 2 -4.11 50.07 -11.89
CA PRO A 2 -3.21 49.48 -10.90
C PRO A 2 -3.50 47.99 -10.70
N LYS A 3 -2.45 47.17 -10.55
CA LYS A 3 -2.58 45.72 -10.35
C LYS A 3 -3.24 45.44 -8.99
N PRO A 4 -4.30 44.61 -8.95
CA PRO A 4 -4.89 44.20 -7.68
C PRO A 4 -3.85 43.46 -6.83
N ARG A 5 -3.73 43.87 -5.57
CA ARG A 5 -2.81 43.28 -4.59
C ARG A 5 -3.59 42.27 -3.76
N TYR A 6 -3.44 40.99 -4.05
CA TYR A 6 -4.12 39.92 -3.31
C TYR A 6 -3.36 39.57 -2.04
N LYS A 7 -4.06 39.41 -0.92
CA LYS A 7 -3.52 38.93 0.36
C LYS A 7 -4.06 37.54 0.65
N THR A 8 -3.20 36.54 0.73
CA THR A 8 -3.59 35.14 0.97
C THR A 8 -4.07 34.98 2.42
N THR A 9 -5.38 34.98 2.64
CA THR A 9 -6.00 34.84 3.98
C THR A 9 -6.14 33.38 4.42
N ASN A 10 -6.06 32.43 3.50
CA ASN A 10 -6.29 31.00 3.75
C ASN A 10 -5.01 30.16 3.86
N TRP A 11 -3.83 30.77 4.01
CA TRP A 11 -2.53 30.08 3.97
C TRP A 11 -2.48 28.85 4.90
N LYS A 12 -3.03 28.98 6.11
CA LYS A 12 -3.08 27.89 7.10
C LYS A 12 -3.88 26.67 6.59
N GLN A 13 -5.03 26.90 5.95
CA GLN A 13 -5.86 25.84 5.38
C GLN A 13 -5.19 25.22 4.16
N TYR A 14 -4.62 26.04 3.29
CA TYR A 14 -3.87 25.57 2.12
C TYR A 14 -2.70 24.67 2.52
N ASN A 15 -1.91 25.09 3.52
CA ASN A 15 -0.80 24.30 4.03
C ASN A 15 -1.26 22.96 4.64
N LYS A 16 -2.37 22.97 5.40
CA LYS A 16 -2.95 21.73 5.93
C LYS A 16 -3.36 20.77 4.79
N ALA A 17 -3.95 21.30 3.73
CA ALA A 17 -4.30 20.50 2.55
C ALA A 17 -3.06 19.92 1.86
N LEU A 18 -1.95 20.66 1.78
CA LEU A 18 -0.68 20.14 1.24
C LEU A 18 -0.11 19.00 2.08
N ILE A 19 -0.09 19.14 3.41
CA ILE A 19 0.35 18.07 4.32
C ILE A 19 -0.52 16.81 4.14
N ASN A 20 -1.84 17.01 4.10
CA ASN A 20 -2.79 15.91 3.95
C ASN A 20 -2.65 15.15 2.61
N ARG A 21 -2.06 15.75 1.56
CA ARG A 21 -1.77 15.04 0.31
C ARG A 21 -0.72 13.94 0.48
N GLY A 22 0.14 14.05 1.50
CA GLY A 22 1.08 13.00 1.87
C GLY A 22 0.50 11.95 2.81
N SER A 23 -0.75 12.12 3.26
CA SER A 23 -1.41 11.14 4.12
C SER A 23 -1.75 9.88 3.31
N LEU A 24 -1.40 8.73 3.87
CA LEU A 24 -1.63 7.42 3.27
C LEU A 24 -2.73 6.70 4.04
N THR A 25 -3.76 6.27 3.32
CA THR A 25 -4.86 5.47 3.87
C THR A 25 -5.00 4.21 3.04
N PHE A 26 -5.02 3.06 3.70
CA PHE A 26 -5.15 1.76 3.07
C PHE A 26 -6.56 1.21 3.33
N TRP A 27 -7.20 0.79 2.25
CA TRP A 27 -8.42 -0.02 2.30
C TRP A 27 -8.05 -1.40 1.81
N ILE A 28 -8.38 -2.42 2.60
CA ILE A 28 -8.09 -3.81 2.26
C ILE A 28 -9.43 -4.50 2.10
N ASP A 29 -9.69 -4.97 0.89
CA ASP A 29 -10.91 -5.71 0.58
C ASP A 29 -10.86 -7.12 1.20
N GLU A 30 -11.98 -7.56 1.77
CA GLU A 30 -12.07 -8.87 2.43
C GLU A 30 -11.86 -10.03 1.45
N GLU A 31 -12.31 -9.89 0.20
CA GLU A 31 -12.09 -10.92 -0.81
C GLU A 31 -10.59 -11.03 -1.14
N ALA A 32 -9.88 -9.90 -1.20
CA ALA A 32 -8.43 -9.89 -1.39
C ALA A 32 -7.69 -10.58 -0.23
N ILE A 33 -8.16 -10.41 1.01
CA ILE A 33 -7.61 -11.12 2.18
C ILE A 33 -7.81 -12.64 2.03
N ARG A 34 -9.01 -13.07 1.63
CA ARG A 34 -9.32 -14.51 1.44
C ARG A 34 -8.49 -15.13 0.32
N GLN A 35 -8.27 -14.39 -0.76
CA GLN A 35 -7.49 -14.83 -1.92
C GLN A 35 -5.99 -14.61 -1.75
N TRP A 36 -5.52 -14.08 -0.61
CA TRP A 36 -4.11 -13.73 -0.41
C TRP A 36 -3.18 -14.96 -0.44
N LYS A 37 -3.62 -16.05 0.17
CA LYS A 37 -2.90 -17.34 0.18
C LYS A 37 -3.33 -18.20 -0.99
N GLN A 38 -2.38 -18.92 -1.57
CA GLN A 38 -2.68 -19.88 -2.62
C GLN A 38 -3.42 -21.11 -2.05
N SER A 39 -4.45 -21.56 -2.74
CA SER A 39 -5.13 -22.83 -2.44
C SER A 39 -4.18 -24.03 -2.63
N LYS A 40 -4.34 -25.09 -1.82
CA LYS A 40 -3.54 -26.32 -1.97
C LYS A 40 -3.69 -26.85 -3.40
N GLN A 41 -2.56 -27.05 -4.07
CA GLN A 41 -2.50 -27.66 -5.40
C GLN A 41 -1.96 -29.08 -5.26
N ASP A 42 -2.63 -30.05 -5.89
CA ASP A 42 -2.18 -31.45 -5.97
C ASP A 42 -1.17 -31.67 -7.11
N LYS A 43 -0.29 -30.69 -7.31
CA LYS A 43 0.74 -30.71 -8.36
C LYS A 43 2.08 -31.03 -7.72
N ARG A 44 2.85 -31.89 -8.39
CA ARG A 44 4.21 -32.25 -7.96
C ARG A 44 5.13 -31.02 -8.03
N GLY A 45 5.76 -30.66 -6.91
CA GLY A 45 6.68 -29.52 -6.79
C GLY A 45 6.53 -28.75 -5.48
N ARG A 46 7.27 -27.64 -5.32
CA ARG A 46 7.12 -26.74 -4.15
C ARG A 46 5.76 -26.04 -4.23
N PRO A 47 4.91 -26.15 -3.20
CA PRO A 47 3.62 -25.45 -3.20
C PRO A 47 3.86 -23.94 -3.17
N ARG A 48 3.13 -23.21 -4.01
CA ARG A 48 3.06 -21.74 -3.92
C ARG A 48 2.34 -21.37 -2.62
N GLN A 49 2.87 -20.39 -1.89
CA GLN A 49 2.29 -19.92 -0.62
C GLN A 49 1.36 -18.71 -0.84
N PHE A 50 1.66 -17.89 -1.84
CA PHE A 50 0.96 -16.65 -2.16
C PHE A 50 0.27 -16.78 -3.50
N SER A 51 -0.88 -16.13 -3.65
CA SER A 51 -1.56 -16.00 -4.92
C SER A 51 -0.88 -14.97 -5.83
N ASP A 52 -1.16 -15.05 -7.13
CA ASP A 52 -0.69 -14.07 -8.10
C ASP A 52 -1.22 -12.66 -7.78
N LEU A 53 -2.42 -12.56 -7.19
CA LEU A 53 -3.00 -11.31 -6.68
C LEU A 53 -2.12 -10.68 -5.60
N ALA A 54 -1.71 -11.45 -4.59
CA ALA A 54 -0.86 -10.96 -3.50
C ALA A 54 0.49 -10.45 -4.02
N ILE A 55 1.13 -11.21 -4.92
CA ILE A 55 2.42 -10.86 -5.51
C ILE A 55 2.29 -9.58 -6.35
N THR A 56 1.29 -9.52 -7.23
CA THR A 56 1.08 -8.36 -8.11
C THR A 56 0.77 -7.10 -7.30
N THR A 57 -0.04 -7.23 -6.25
CA THR A 57 -0.36 -6.11 -5.34
C THR A 57 0.90 -5.58 -4.65
N ALA A 58 1.75 -6.45 -4.11
CA ALA A 58 3.01 -6.04 -3.51
C ALA A 58 3.92 -5.32 -4.53
N LEU A 59 4.02 -5.86 -5.75
CA LEU A 59 4.83 -5.24 -6.81
C LEU A 59 4.26 -3.89 -7.29
N MET A 60 2.94 -3.71 -7.30
CA MET A 60 2.31 -2.42 -7.58
C MET A 60 2.69 -1.38 -6.53
N VAL A 61 2.55 -1.71 -5.24
CA VAL A 61 2.97 -0.83 -4.14
C VAL A 61 4.46 -0.49 -4.26
N LYS A 62 5.30 -1.50 -4.53
CA LYS A 62 6.73 -1.29 -4.79
C LYS A 62 6.98 -0.28 -5.89
N ARG A 63 6.23 -0.36 -7.00
CA ARG A 63 6.39 0.50 -8.16
C ARG A 63 5.92 1.93 -7.88
N VAL A 64 4.76 2.08 -7.24
CA VAL A 64 4.19 3.40 -6.90
C VAL A 64 5.12 4.17 -5.96
N PHE A 65 5.65 3.51 -4.93
CA PHE A 65 6.54 4.15 -3.97
C PHE A 65 8.03 4.03 -4.31
N SER A 66 8.37 3.40 -5.44
CA SER A 66 9.75 3.21 -5.91
C SER A 66 10.70 2.64 -4.83
N MET A 67 10.24 1.66 -4.05
CA MET A 67 10.99 1.11 -2.92
C MET A 67 11.65 -0.26 -3.22
N PRO A 68 12.71 -0.66 -2.47
CA PRO A 68 13.27 -2.00 -2.55
C PRO A 68 12.36 -3.05 -1.89
N LEU A 69 12.49 -4.32 -2.27
CA LEU A 69 11.65 -5.43 -1.77
C LEU A 69 11.73 -5.62 -0.25
N ARG A 70 12.89 -5.36 0.36
CA ARG A 70 13.07 -5.42 1.82
C ARG A 70 12.21 -4.38 2.56
N ALA A 71 12.20 -3.15 2.05
CA ALA A 71 11.39 -2.07 2.63
C ALA A 71 9.89 -2.31 2.37
N LEU A 72 9.55 -2.83 1.20
CA LEU A 72 8.19 -3.21 0.84
C LEU A 72 7.59 -4.21 1.83
N GLN A 73 8.35 -5.24 2.19
CA GLN A 73 7.90 -6.24 3.16
C GLN A 73 7.54 -5.59 4.49
N GLY A 74 8.43 -4.77 5.05
CA GLY A 74 8.16 -4.05 6.29
C GLY A 74 6.96 -3.12 6.19
N LEU A 75 6.78 -2.41 5.07
CA LEU A 75 5.60 -1.55 4.85
C LEU A 75 4.30 -2.36 4.85
N ILE A 76 4.24 -3.42 4.05
CA ILE A 76 3.01 -4.23 3.90
C ILE A 76 2.67 -4.94 5.22
N ASP A 77 3.66 -5.52 5.89
CA ASP A 77 3.45 -6.16 7.20
C ASP A 77 2.96 -5.13 8.24
N SER A 78 3.48 -3.90 8.22
CA SER A 78 3.00 -2.82 9.11
C SER A 78 1.55 -2.44 8.81
N VAL A 79 1.17 -2.35 7.53
CA VAL A 79 -0.20 -2.06 7.12
C VAL A 79 -1.16 -3.17 7.59
N PHE A 80 -0.79 -4.44 7.43
CA PHE A 80 -1.60 -5.56 7.92
C PHE A 80 -1.74 -5.58 9.43
N SER A 81 -0.65 -5.28 10.16
CA SER A 81 -0.69 -5.16 11.62
C SER A 81 -1.63 -4.02 12.07
N LEU A 82 -1.55 -2.85 11.44
CA LEU A 82 -2.44 -1.72 11.74
C LEU A 82 -3.90 -2.02 11.42
N ALA A 83 -4.16 -2.80 10.37
CA ALA A 83 -5.49 -3.22 9.97
C ALA A 83 -6.02 -4.45 10.75
N ASN A 84 -5.23 -5.02 11.68
CA ASN A 84 -5.53 -6.26 12.40
C ASN A 84 -5.87 -7.45 11.48
N VAL A 85 -5.20 -7.55 10.33
CA VAL A 85 -5.41 -8.65 9.37
C VAL A 85 -4.33 -9.72 9.57
N PRO A 86 -4.69 -10.99 9.81
CA PRO A 86 -3.73 -12.06 10.11
C PRO A 86 -3.09 -12.67 8.84
N ILE A 87 -2.55 -11.82 7.97
CA ILE A 87 -1.83 -12.22 6.74
C ILE A 87 -0.43 -11.60 6.71
N VAL A 88 0.44 -12.15 5.86
CA VAL A 88 1.86 -11.75 5.77
C VAL A 88 2.19 -11.31 4.34
N CYS A 89 3.15 -10.39 4.20
CA CYS A 89 3.66 -9.98 2.90
C CYS A 89 4.37 -11.15 2.18
N PRO A 90 4.23 -11.27 0.85
CA PRO A 90 5.11 -12.12 0.04
C PRO A 90 6.58 -11.76 0.28
N HIS A 91 7.36 -12.73 0.79
CA HIS A 91 8.79 -12.55 1.03
C HIS A 91 9.58 -12.69 -0.27
N TYR A 92 10.72 -12.01 -0.35
CA TYR A 92 11.64 -12.05 -1.50
C TYR A 92 12.69 -13.19 -1.44
N SER A 93 12.53 -14.16 -0.52
CA SER A 93 13.48 -15.25 -0.25
C SER A 93 12.89 -16.61 -0.57
#